data_AF-A0A8H3HIH9-F1
#
_entry.id   AF-A0A8H3HIH9-F1
#
_cell.length_a   1.000
_cell.length_b   1.000
_cell.length_c   1.000
_cell.angle_alpha   90.00
_cell.angle_beta   90.00
_cell.angle_gamma   90.00
#
_symmetry.space_group_name_H-M   'P 1'
#
loop_
_entity.id
_entity.type
_entity.pdbx_description
1 polymer ?
#
loop_
_entity_poly.entity_id
_entity_poly.type
_entity_poly.pdbx_seq_one_letter_code
_entity_poly.pdbx_strand_id
1 'polypeptide(L)'
;SHPKNAAVCSNDGVGTVMNASWADDVLYISLFLKSPAQAYCYSGGNNSGTKSLNIGVNEFTVPLAAGGVGCTVTRNGVTLINYKPTDFTYTTSPSVCNMNAWTGLLRG
;
A
#
# COMPACT_ATOMS: atom_id res chain seq x y z
N SER A 1 -3.47 1.68 -9.74
CA SER A 1 -2.06 2.12 -9.67
C SER A 1 -1.16 1.02 -10.24
N HIS A 2 0.07 1.33 -10.67
CA HIS A 2 0.98 0.40 -11.37
C HIS A 2 2.45 0.69 -11.02
N PRO A 3 3.39 -0.26 -11.25
CA PRO A 3 4.81 -0.04 -10.94
C PRO A 3 5.44 1.04 -11.79
N LYS A 4 6.45 1.70 -11.24
CA LYS A 4 7.20 2.77 -11.93
C LYS A 4 7.84 2.31 -13.24
N ASN A 5 8.22 1.03 -13.30
CA ASN A 5 8.81 0.40 -14.47
C ASN A 5 7.78 -0.48 -15.21
N ALA A 6 6.49 -0.12 -15.21
CA ALA A 6 5.48 -0.85 -15.96
C ALA A 6 5.93 -0.97 -17.43
N ALA A 7 6.34 -2.20 -17.82
CA ALA A 7 7.03 -2.44 -19.08
C ALA A 7 6.10 -2.38 -20.29
N VAL A 8 4.77 -2.45 -20.07
CA VAL A 8 3.77 -2.54 -21.13
C VAL A 8 2.57 -1.65 -20.76
N CYS A 9 2.50 -0.49 -21.39
CA CYS A 9 1.28 0.31 -21.50
C CYS A 9 0.81 0.18 -22.94
N SER A 10 0.16 -0.95 -23.24
CA SER A 10 -0.04 -1.46 -24.61
C SER A 10 -0.75 -0.51 -25.58
N ASN A 11 -1.46 0.50 -25.06
CA ASN A 11 -2.21 1.48 -25.85
C ASN A 11 -1.75 2.93 -25.62
N ASP A 12 -0.61 3.15 -24.96
CA ASP A 12 -0.17 4.51 -24.61
C ASP A 12 0.73 5.11 -25.70
N GLY A 13 0.17 6.06 -26.47
CA GLY A 13 0.90 6.80 -27.51
C GLY A 13 1.86 7.87 -26.95
N VAL A 14 1.91 8.08 -25.63
CA VAL A 14 2.68 9.16 -24.97
C VAL A 14 4.07 8.68 -24.51
N GLY A 15 4.34 7.37 -24.55
CA GLY A 15 5.62 6.80 -24.14
C GLY A 15 5.75 6.64 -22.61
N THR A 16 6.95 6.34 -22.13
CA THR A 16 7.20 6.12 -20.69
C THR A 16 7.17 7.42 -19.90
N VAL A 17 6.77 7.35 -18.63
CA VAL A 17 6.71 8.54 -17.75
C VAL A 17 8.12 9.01 -17.42
N MET A 18 8.42 10.27 -17.78
CA MET A 18 9.68 10.91 -17.42
C MET A 18 9.88 10.88 -15.90
N ASN A 19 11.09 10.49 -15.46
CA ASN A 19 11.47 10.40 -14.04
C ASN A 19 10.65 9.39 -13.20
N ALA A 20 10.00 8.40 -13.80
CA ALA A 20 9.29 7.35 -13.04
C ALA A 20 10.20 6.66 -12.00
N SER A 21 11.51 6.58 -12.27
CA SER A 21 12.50 6.01 -11.35
C SER A 21 12.56 6.68 -9.98
N TRP A 22 12.09 7.93 -9.84
CA TRP A 22 12.03 8.68 -8.58
C TRP A 22 10.93 8.17 -7.64
N ALA A 23 9.95 7.41 -8.15
CA ALA A 23 8.94 6.77 -7.32
C ALA A 23 9.49 5.47 -6.71
N ASP A 24 8.96 5.07 -5.56
CA ASP A 24 9.15 3.74 -4.99
C ASP A 24 7.87 2.93 -5.14
N ASP A 25 8.01 1.65 -5.53
CA ASP A 25 6.88 0.72 -5.66
C ASP A 25 6.55 0.13 -4.28
N VAL A 26 6.16 0.98 -3.34
CA VAL A 26 5.85 0.60 -1.95
C VAL A 26 4.53 1.21 -1.47
N LEU A 27 3.83 0.46 -0.62
CA LEU A 27 2.73 0.94 0.18
C LEU A 27 3.29 1.56 1.46
N TYR A 28 3.11 2.86 1.63
CA TYR A 28 3.45 3.57 2.86
C TYR A 28 2.32 3.42 3.87
N ILE A 29 2.69 3.06 5.10
CA ILE A 29 1.76 2.87 6.20
C ILE A 29 2.14 3.83 7.34
N SER A 30 1.19 4.65 7.76
CA SER A 30 1.31 5.50 8.96
C SER A 30 0.19 5.17 9.93
N LEU A 31 0.52 4.79 11.17
CA LEU A 31 -0.44 4.52 12.24
C LEU A 31 -0.24 5.47 13.41
N PHE A 32 -1.34 6.01 13.89
CA PHE A 32 -1.40 6.89 15.07
C PHE A 32 -2.09 6.13 16.20
N LEU A 33 -1.32 5.74 17.22
CA LEU A 33 -1.79 4.87 18.28
C LEU A 33 -1.80 5.57 19.64
N LYS A 34 -2.89 5.38 20.40
CA LYS A 34 -3.01 5.83 21.81
C LYS A 34 -2.41 4.85 22.82
N SER A 35 -2.04 3.65 22.38
CA SER A 35 -1.38 2.62 23.19
C SER A 35 -0.78 1.54 22.28
N PRO A 36 0.22 0.76 22.77
CA PRO A 36 0.88 -0.27 21.97
C PRO A 36 -0.10 -1.25 21.31
N ALA A 37 0.25 -1.73 20.13
CA ALA A 37 -0.57 -2.65 19.33
C ALA A 37 0.32 -3.46 18.39
N GLN A 38 -0.29 -4.43 17.70
CA GLN A 38 0.34 -5.14 16.60
C GLN A 38 -0.37 -4.81 15.28
N ALA A 39 0.39 -4.63 14.21
CA ALA A 39 -0.15 -4.41 12.87
C ALA A 39 0.34 -5.47 11.89
N TYR A 40 -0.55 -5.88 10.99
CA TYR A 40 -0.23 -6.69 9.83
C TYR A 40 -0.83 -6.00 8.60
N CYS A 41 0.02 -5.65 7.65
CA CYS A 41 -0.39 -5.01 6.40
C CYS A 41 0.12 -5.79 5.20
N TYR A 42 -0.62 -5.71 4.09
CA TYR A 42 -0.29 -6.42 2.86
C TYR A 42 -0.59 -5.60 1.61
N SER A 43 0.06 -5.98 0.51
CA SER A 43 -0.24 -5.57 -0.85
C SER A 43 -0.08 -6.81 -1.74
N GLY A 44 -1.17 -7.25 -2.37
CA GLY A 44 -1.17 -8.47 -3.17
C GLY A 44 -0.61 -9.67 -2.40
N GLY A 45 0.43 -10.30 -2.95
CA GLY A 45 1.17 -11.39 -2.30
C GLY A 45 2.24 -10.96 -1.28
N ASN A 46 2.57 -9.66 -1.19
CA ASN A 46 3.58 -9.13 -0.26
C ASN A 46 2.94 -8.70 1.07
N ASN A 47 3.71 -8.74 2.16
CA ASN A 47 3.22 -8.33 3.48
C ASN A 47 4.35 -7.81 4.40
N SER A 48 3.95 -7.15 5.48
CA SER A 48 4.85 -6.59 6.49
C SER A 48 5.37 -7.60 7.52
N GLY A 49 4.82 -8.82 7.55
CA GLY A 49 4.74 -9.62 8.77
C GLY A 49 3.97 -8.90 9.89
N THR A 50 3.92 -9.49 11.08
CA THR A 50 3.35 -8.81 12.25
C THR A 50 4.37 -7.84 12.84
N LYS A 51 4.01 -6.56 12.95
CA LYS A 51 4.83 -5.50 13.53
C LYS A 51 4.31 -5.14 14.92
N SER A 52 5.18 -5.13 15.92
CA SER A 52 4.89 -4.52 17.23
C SER A 52 5.09 -3.02 17.14
N LEU A 53 4.08 -2.25 17.55
CA LEU A 53 4.03 -0.80 17.43
C LEU A 53 3.89 -0.14 18.79
N ASN A 54 4.52 1.03 18.93
CA ASN A 54 4.49 1.82 20.17
C ASN A 54 3.33 2.82 20.16
N ILE A 55 3.10 3.47 21.29
CA ILE A 55 2.26 4.67 21.36
C ILE A 55 2.85 5.78 20.47
N GLY A 56 1.98 6.59 19.85
CA GLY A 56 2.38 7.68 18.96
C GLY A 56 2.31 7.30 17.48
N VAL A 57 3.16 7.94 16.68
CA VAL A 57 3.24 7.76 15.23
C VAL A 57 4.19 6.61 14.91
N ASN A 58 3.73 5.66 14.09
CA ASN A 58 4.52 4.54 13.61
C ASN A 58 4.46 4.49 12.10
N GLU A 59 5.60 4.30 11.46
CA GLU A 59 5.72 4.28 10.00
C GLU A 59 6.50 3.05 9.54
N PHE A 60 6.02 2.42 8.47
CA PHE A 60 6.73 1.35 7.77
C PHE A 60 6.17 1.20 6.35
N THR A 61 6.84 0.38 5.54
CA THR A 61 6.45 0.14 4.15
C THR A 61 6.22 -1.34 3.87
N VAL A 62 5.43 -1.62 2.83
CA VAL A 62 5.26 -2.96 2.24
C VAL A 62 5.52 -2.84 0.74
N PRO A 63 6.38 -3.68 0.14
CA PRO A 63 6.58 -3.66 -1.32
C PRO A 63 5.24 -3.92 -2.04
N LEU A 64 4.90 -3.11 -3.04
CA LEU A 64 3.65 -3.29 -3.79
C LEU A 64 3.69 -4.57 -4.62
N ALA A 65 2.59 -5.32 -4.62
CA ALA A 65 2.36 -6.43 -5.54
C ALA A 65 0.95 -6.38 -6.09
N ALA A 66 0.75 -7.05 -7.23
CA ALA A 66 -0.54 -7.06 -7.92
C ALA A 66 -1.67 -7.57 -6.99
N GLY A 67 -2.79 -6.85 -6.98
CA GLY A 67 -3.95 -7.13 -6.13
C GLY A 67 -4.34 -5.96 -5.23
N GLY A 68 -5.18 -6.26 -4.23
CA GLY A 68 -5.64 -5.29 -3.24
C GLY A 68 -4.60 -5.01 -2.15
N VAL A 69 -4.93 -4.07 -1.27
CA VAL A 69 -4.16 -3.75 -0.06
C VAL A 69 -5.02 -3.92 1.18
N GLY A 70 -4.39 -4.01 2.33
CA GLY A 70 -5.12 -3.98 3.59
C GLY A 70 -4.21 -3.96 4.81
N CYS A 71 -4.80 -3.61 5.94
CA CYS A 71 -4.13 -3.57 7.23
C CYS A 71 -5.09 -4.01 8.35
N THR A 72 -4.59 -4.87 9.22
CA THR A 72 -5.24 -5.26 10.47
C THR A 72 -4.41 -4.77 11.63
N VAL A 73 -5.05 -4.15 12.62
CA VAL A 73 -4.41 -3.75 13.88
C VAL A 73 -5.09 -4.50 15.02
N THR A 74 -4.30 -5.17 15.85
CA THR A 74 -4.78 -5.91 17.01
C THR A 74 -4.12 -5.41 18.28
N ARG A 75 -4.84 -5.49 19.40
CA ARG A 75 -4.32 -5.23 20.74
C ARG A 75 -4.88 -6.27 21.68
N ASN A 76 -4.00 -6.95 22.43
CA ASN A 76 -4.38 -8.01 23.36
C ASN A 76 -5.29 -9.08 22.71
N GLY A 77 -5.00 -9.45 21.46
CA GLY A 77 -5.78 -10.42 20.69
C GLY A 77 -7.07 -9.90 20.07
N VAL A 78 -7.49 -8.66 20.36
CA VAL A 78 -8.70 -8.04 19.79
C VAL A 78 -8.35 -7.22 18.56
N THR A 79 -9.08 -7.42 17.46
CA THR A 79 -8.96 -6.60 16.25
C THR A 79 -9.62 -5.24 16.46
N LEU A 80 -8.82 -4.18 16.36
CA LEU A 80 -9.26 -2.79 16.47
C LEU A 80 -9.54 -2.19 15.09
N ILE A 81 -8.69 -2.51 14.13
CA ILE A 81 -8.79 -2.05 12.75
C ILE A 81 -8.74 -3.28 11.85
N ASN A 82 -9.66 -3.33 10.89
CA ASN A 82 -9.65 -4.29 9.79
C ASN A 82 -10.00 -3.53 8.51
N TYR A 83 -9.00 -2.87 7.92
CA TYR A 83 -9.17 -2.04 6.74
C TYR A 83 -8.74 -2.80 5.49
N LYS A 84 -9.68 -3.04 4.58
CA LYS A 84 -9.48 -3.76 3.32
C LYS A 84 -10.27 -3.05 2.22
N PRO A 85 -9.75 -1.92 1.69
CA PRO A 85 -10.42 -1.19 0.63
C PRO A 85 -10.64 -2.08 -0.60
N THR A 86 -11.81 -1.97 -1.21
CA THR A 86 -12.17 -2.71 -2.44
C THR A 86 -12.13 -1.82 -3.68
N ASP A 87 -11.98 -0.52 -3.49
CA ASP A 87 -11.86 0.51 -4.53
C ASP A 87 -10.42 0.73 -5.00
N PHE A 88 -9.44 0.03 -4.41
CA PHE A 88 -8.04 0.04 -4.83
C PHE A 88 -7.60 -1.31 -5.37
N THR A 89 -6.89 -1.29 -6.49
CA THR A 89 -6.13 -2.45 -6.99
C THR A 89 -4.84 -1.96 -7.65
N TYR A 90 -3.76 -2.66 -7.35
CA TYR A 90 -2.47 -2.51 -8.01
C TYR A 90 -2.34 -3.52 -9.15
N THR A 91 -1.95 -3.07 -10.33
CA THR A 91 -1.78 -3.92 -11.53
C THR A 91 -0.40 -3.74 -12.13
N THR A 92 0.20 -4.82 -12.61
CA THR A 92 1.47 -4.81 -13.36
C THR A 92 1.27 -4.66 -14.87
N SER A 93 0.01 -4.63 -15.33
CA SER A 93 -0.35 -4.54 -16.75
C SER A 93 -1.41 -3.46 -16.96
N PRO A 94 -1.07 -2.17 -16.74
CA PRO A 94 -1.99 -1.08 -16.97
C PRO A 94 -2.23 -0.85 -18.47
N SER A 95 -3.42 -0.35 -18.83
CA SER A 95 -3.73 0.06 -20.21
C SER A 95 -3.09 1.40 -20.60
N VAL A 96 -2.82 2.26 -19.61
CA VAL A 96 -2.23 3.60 -19.74
C VAL A 96 -1.18 3.82 -18.65
N CYS A 97 -0.07 4.48 -18.97
CA CYS A 97 1.05 4.77 -18.07
C CYS A 97 0.76 6.02 -17.21
N ASN A 98 -0.38 6.06 -16.51
CA ASN A 98 -0.71 7.16 -15.61
C ASN A 98 -0.19 6.91 -14.19
N MET A 99 0.77 7.73 -13.75
CA MET A 99 1.27 7.73 -12.38
C MET A 99 0.21 8.25 -11.41
N ASN A 100 -0.39 7.32 -10.67
CA ASN A 100 -1.40 7.63 -9.67
C ASN A 100 -0.92 7.19 -8.28
N ALA A 101 -0.96 8.13 -7.33
CA ALA A 101 -0.88 7.82 -5.91
C ALA A 101 -2.30 7.54 -5.39
N TRP A 102 -2.43 6.53 -4.54
CA TRP A 102 -3.67 6.28 -3.80
C TRP A 102 -3.40 6.49 -2.31
N THR A 103 -4.36 7.10 -1.62
CA THR A 103 -4.35 7.25 -0.17
C THR A 103 -5.68 6.78 0.39
N GLY A 104 -5.61 6.01 1.47
CA GLY A 104 -6.78 5.57 2.22
C GLY A 104 -6.58 5.86 3.69
N LEU A 105 -7.65 6.31 4.34
CA LEU A 105 -7.66 6.60 5.77
C LEU A 105 -8.86 5.92 6.40
N LEU A 106 -8.61 5.11 7.42
CA LEU A 106 -9.65 4.67 8.35
C LEU A 106 -9.55 5.52 9.62
N ARG A 107 -10.69 6.09 10.04
CA ARG A 107 -10.86 6.68 11.37
C ARG A 107 -11.66 5.68 12.21
N GLY A 108 -11.09 5.27 13.35
CA GLY A 108 -11.70 4.34 14.31
C GLY A 108 -11.74 4.94 15.70
#